data_AF-A0A8I2YNN6-F1
#
_entry.id   AF-A0A8I2YNN6-F1
#
_cell.length_a   1.000
_cell.length_b   1.000
_cell.length_c   1.000
_cell.angle_alpha   90.00
_cell.angle_beta   90.00
_cell.angle_gamma   90.00
#
_symmetry.space_group_name_H-M   'P 1'
#
loop_
_entity.id
_entity.type
_entity.pdbx_description
1 polymer ?
#
loop_
_entity_poly.entity_id
_entity_poly.type
_entity_poly.pdbx_seq_one_letter_code
_entity_poly.pdbx_strand_id
1 'polypeptide(L)'
;MTFSWSESTGSISVALHMVTDGGNPDGLFRAAFMESGSPIPMGDITHGQPYYDALVAETGCSNATDTSQCLREVTYETLLTTVNQSPGIFAYQVRFSSGVEIQTFSG
;
A
#
# COMPACT_ATOMS: atom_id res chain seq x y z
N MET A 1 -29.06 5.17 7.60
CA MET A 1 -28.56 4.54 6.36
C MET A 1 -27.43 5.41 5.86
N THR A 2 -26.21 4.90 5.87
CA THR A 2 -25.01 5.66 5.47
C THR A 2 -24.48 5.06 4.16
N PHE A 3 -24.19 5.93 3.21
CA PHE A 3 -23.74 5.61 1.86
C PHE A 3 -22.35 6.20 1.64
N SER A 4 -21.45 5.45 1.01
CA SER A 4 -20.10 5.90 0.67
C SER A 4 -19.91 5.99 -0.84
N TRP A 5 -19.37 7.11 -1.30
CA TRP A 5 -18.90 7.32 -2.68
C TRP A 5 -17.38 7.37 -2.67
N SER A 6 -16.72 6.70 -3.63
CA SER A 6 -15.27 6.76 -3.75
C SER A 6 -14.79 6.52 -5.19
N GLU A 7 -13.69 7.19 -5.55
CA GLU A 7 -13.06 7.15 -6.87
C GLU A 7 -11.60 6.67 -6.73
N SER A 8 -11.09 5.94 -7.74
CA SER A 8 -9.70 5.48 -7.84
C SER A 8 -9.20 4.74 -6.58
N THR A 9 -8.17 5.27 -5.92
CA THR A 9 -7.62 4.72 -4.66
C THR A 9 -8.62 4.72 -3.52
N GLY A 10 -9.57 5.67 -3.53
CA GLY A 10 -10.70 5.65 -2.61
C GLY A 10 -11.62 4.46 -2.88
N SER A 11 -11.89 4.16 -4.15
CA SER A 11 -12.72 3.01 -4.53
C SER A 11 -12.07 1.68 -4.12
N ILE A 12 -10.76 1.55 -4.32
CA ILE A 12 -9.96 0.41 -3.82
C ILE A 12 -10.06 0.30 -2.30
N SER A 13 -9.97 1.42 -1.58
CA SER A 13 -10.05 1.45 -0.12
C SER A 13 -11.42 0.99 0.40
N VAL A 14 -12.51 1.43 -0.23
CA VAL A 14 -13.86 0.95 0.09
C VAL A 14 -14.03 -0.53 -0.22
N ALA A 15 -13.48 -0.98 -1.35
CA ALA A 15 -13.41 -2.40 -1.69
C ALA A 15 -12.68 -3.22 -0.61
N LEU A 16 -11.54 -2.73 -0.11
CA LEU A 16 -10.79 -3.38 0.98
C LEU A 16 -11.57 -3.38 2.29
N HIS A 17 -12.28 -2.29 2.61
CA HIS A 17 -13.20 -2.28 3.75
C HIS A 17 -14.36 -3.28 3.61
N MET A 18 -14.81 -3.59 2.39
CA MET A 18 -15.86 -4.60 2.17
C MET A 18 -15.37 -6.04 2.32
N VAL A 19 -14.06 -6.31 2.21
CA VAL A 19 -13.49 -7.67 2.29
C VAL A 19 -12.68 -7.91 3.55
N THR A 20 -12.35 -6.86 4.32
CA THR A 20 -11.71 -6.98 5.62
C THR A 20 -12.58 -7.79 6.58
N ASP A 21 -11.95 -8.43 7.57
CA ASP A 21 -12.63 -9.30 8.55
C ASP A 21 -13.54 -10.37 7.91
N GLY A 22 -13.08 -10.99 6.81
CA GLY A 22 -13.87 -11.99 6.09
C GLY A 22 -15.12 -11.41 5.40
N GLY A 23 -15.16 -10.10 5.20
CA GLY A 23 -16.28 -9.38 4.58
C GLY A 23 -17.40 -9.00 5.55
N ASN A 24 -17.13 -8.99 6.86
CA ASN A 24 -18.06 -8.49 7.85
C ASN A 24 -17.90 -6.97 8.04
N PRO A 25 -18.87 -6.14 7.60
CA PRO A 25 -18.76 -4.69 7.73
C PRO A 25 -19.11 -4.18 9.14
N ASP A 26 -19.47 -5.04 10.10
CA ASP A 26 -19.93 -4.66 11.46
C ASP A 26 -21.06 -3.61 11.48
N GLY A 27 -21.85 -3.57 10.39
CA GLY A 27 -22.93 -2.59 10.21
C GLY A 27 -22.45 -1.15 9.93
N LEU A 28 -21.15 -0.93 9.69
CA LEU A 28 -20.57 0.39 9.42
C LEU A 28 -21.09 1.03 8.12
N PHE A 29 -21.34 0.20 7.10
CA PHE A 29 -21.91 0.62 5.83
C PHE A 29 -22.83 -0.47 5.27
N ARG A 30 -23.80 -0.07 4.45
CA ARG A 30 -24.78 -0.97 3.82
C ARG A 30 -24.63 -1.04 2.30
N ALA A 31 -24.02 -0.03 1.68
CA ALA A 31 -23.77 0.04 0.24
C ALA A 31 -22.62 1.00 -0.05
N ALA A 32 -21.93 0.76 -1.17
CA ALA A 32 -20.84 1.58 -1.68
C ALA A 32 -21.00 1.80 -3.18
N PHE A 33 -20.65 2.99 -3.67
CA PHE A 33 -20.45 3.24 -5.09
C PHE A 33 -18.96 3.42 -5.37
N MET A 34 -18.43 2.54 -6.20
CA MET A 34 -17.01 2.36 -6.48
C MET A 34 -16.74 2.74 -7.93
N GLU A 35 -16.05 3.87 -8.14
CA GLU A 35 -15.72 4.40 -9.46
C GLU A 35 -14.22 4.20 -9.73
N SER A 36 -13.88 3.62 -10.88
CA SER A 36 -12.50 3.37 -11.32
C SER A 36 -11.57 2.70 -10.28
N GLY A 37 -12.08 1.77 -9.46
CA GLY A 37 -11.27 0.99 -8.53
C GLY A 37 -12.00 -0.21 -7.93
N SER A 38 -11.28 -1.27 -7.63
CA SER A 38 -11.80 -2.56 -7.13
C SER A 38 -10.76 -3.24 -6.24
N PRO A 39 -11.09 -4.34 -5.53
CA PRO A 39 -10.09 -5.03 -4.70
C PRO A 39 -8.89 -5.48 -5.54
N ILE A 40 -7.68 -5.07 -5.16
CA ILE A 40 -6.43 -5.49 -5.81
C ILE A 40 -5.86 -6.66 -5.01
N PRO A 41 -5.52 -7.80 -5.65
CA PRO A 41 -4.86 -8.89 -4.96
C PRO A 41 -3.43 -8.47 -4.58
N MET A 42 -3.21 -8.11 -3.31
CA MET A 42 -1.92 -7.62 -2.81
C MET A 42 -0.90 -8.73 -2.53
N GLY A 43 -1.32 -10.00 -2.53
CA GLY A 43 -0.48 -11.13 -2.13
C GLY A 43 -0.15 -11.15 -0.65
N ASP A 44 0.92 -11.85 -0.28
CA ASP A 44 1.42 -11.93 1.09
C ASP A 44 2.17 -10.65 1.48
N ILE A 45 2.04 -10.21 2.73
CA ILE A 45 2.72 -9.03 3.27
C ILE A 45 4.26 -9.12 3.14
N THR A 46 4.80 -10.33 3.11
CA THR A 46 6.24 -10.60 2.92
C THR A 46 6.77 -10.09 1.57
N HIS A 47 5.93 -9.89 0.56
CA HIS A 47 6.35 -9.23 -0.69
C HIS A 47 6.77 -7.77 -0.49
N GLY A 48 6.33 -7.14 0.60
CA GLY A 48 6.73 -5.79 0.99
C GLY A 48 8.13 -5.70 1.62
N GLN A 49 8.71 -6.83 2.04
CA GLN A 49 9.96 -6.86 2.82
C GLN A 49 11.14 -6.13 2.15
N PRO A 50 11.39 -6.29 0.83
CA PRO A 50 12.52 -5.60 0.18
C PRO A 50 12.40 -4.07 0.25
N TYR A 51 11.17 -3.54 0.22
CA TYR A 51 10.93 -2.09 0.33
C TYR A 51 11.09 -1.60 1.76
N TYR A 52 10.68 -2.41 2.74
CA TYR A 52 10.93 -2.13 4.15
C TYR A 52 12.42 -2.12 4.48
N ASP A 53 13.17 -3.11 4.00
CA ASP A 53 14.61 -3.21 4.23
C ASP A 53 15.36 -2.02 3.59
N ALA A 54 14.94 -1.59 2.40
CA ALA A 54 15.46 -0.39 1.74
C ALA A 54 15.19 0.89 2.57
N LEU A 55 13.97 1.02 3.10
CA LEU A 55 13.60 2.15 3.97
C LEU A 55 14.46 2.17 5.25
N VAL A 56 14.67 1.01 5.90
CA VAL A 56 15.51 0.90 7.09
C VAL A 56 16.97 1.24 6.80
N ALA A 57 17.48 0.79 5.65
CA ALA A 57 18.86 1.09 5.23
C ALA A 57 19.08 2.58 4.97
N GLU A 58 18.19 3.21 4.21
CA GLU A 58 18.33 4.61 3.79
C GLU A 58 18.09 5.60 4.96
N THR A 59 17.30 5.20 5.97
CA THR A 59 17.07 6.00 7.19
C THR A 59 18.15 5.80 8.26
N GLY A 60 19.14 4.91 8.02
CA GLY A 60 20.21 4.63 8.98
C GLY A 60 19.79 3.72 10.14
N CYS A 61 18.63 3.07 10.06
CA CYS A 61 18.08 2.24 11.12
C CYS A 61 18.57 0.78 11.10
N SER A 62 19.47 0.38 10.20
CA SER A 62 19.92 -1.01 10.04
C SER A 62 20.57 -1.65 11.27
N ASN A 63 21.16 -0.84 12.15
CA ASN A 63 21.83 -1.31 13.36
C ASN A 63 20.91 -1.28 14.60
N ALA A 64 19.67 -0.86 14.45
CA ALA A 64 18.70 -0.84 15.55
C ALA A 64 18.22 -2.26 15.87
N THR A 65 18.11 -2.57 17.16
CA THR A 65 17.46 -3.82 17.61
C THR A 65 15.96 -3.83 17.28
N ASP A 66 15.34 -2.65 17.31
CA ASP A 66 13.97 -2.43 16.84
C ASP A 66 13.98 -1.39 15.70
N THR A 67 13.99 -1.88 14.47
CA THR A 67 13.99 -1.05 13.26
C THR A 67 12.70 -0.24 13.12
N SER A 68 11.57 -0.75 13.64
CA SER A 68 10.27 -0.08 13.58
C SER A 68 10.18 1.10 14.54
N GLN A 69 10.76 0.95 15.74
CA GLN A 69 10.90 2.04 16.70
C GLN A 69 11.86 3.10 16.16
N CYS A 70 13.02 2.69 15.63
CA CYS A 70 13.98 3.61 15.03
C CYS A 70 13.34 4.48 13.95
N LEU A 71 12.57 3.89 13.03
CA LEU A 71 11.86 4.63 11.98
C LEU A 71 10.88 5.69 12.51
N ARG A 72 10.30 5.48 13.71
CA ARG A 72 9.40 6.47 14.35
C ARG A 72 10.15 7.64 14.99
N GLU A 73 11.44 7.46 15.28
CA GLU A 73 12.31 8.47 15.90
C GLU A 73 13.15 9.25 14.87
N VAL A 74 13.22 8.77 13.62
CA VAL A 74 13.84 9.46 12.49
C VAL A 74 13.17 10.81 12.26
N THR A 75 13.96 11.81 11.85
CA THR A 75 13.41 13.13 11.55
C THR A 75 12.42 13.08 10.39
N TYR A 76 11.38 13.92 10.44
CA TYR A 76 10.37 13.99 9.40
C TYR A 76 10.96 14.20 8.00
N GLU A 77 11.95 15.08 7.86
CA GLU A 77 12.59 15.40 6.57
C GLU A 77 13.32 14.21 5.96
N THR A 78 14.07 13.47 6.78
CA THR A 78 14.73 12.22 6.35
C THR A 78 13.69 11.21 5.91
N LEU A 79 12.65 10.98 6.73
CA LEU A 79 11.61 10.00 6.42
C LEU A 79 10.86 10.34 5.13
N LEU A 80 10.47 11.61 4.95
CA LEU A 80 9.78 12.08 3.76
C LEU A 80 10.64 11.91 2.51
N THR A 81 11.91 12.29 2.58
CA THR A 81 12.83 12.18 1.44
C THR A 81 13.01 10.72 1.02
N THR A 82 13.19 9.82 1.98
CA THR A 82 13.32 8.38 1.70
C THR A 82 12.03 7.77 1.16
N VAL A 83 10.86 8.08 1.74
CA VAL A 83 9.57 7.54 1.27
C VAL A 83 9.26 8.02 -0.16
N ASN A 84 9.62 9.25 -0.52
CA ASN A 84 9.43 9.77 -1.88
C ASN A 84 10.31 9.09 -2.94
N GLN A 85 11.34 8.34 -2.54
CA GLN A 85 12.12 7.50 -3.44
C GLN A 85 11.48 6.13 -3.68
N SER A 86 10.37 5.82 -2.99
CA SER A 86 9.67 4.56 -3.18
C SER A 86 9.07 4.44 -4.59
N PRO A 87 8.93 3.20 -5.11
CA PRO A 87 8.33 3.00 -6.41
C PRO A 87 6.87 3.45 -6.44
N GLY A 88 6.42 3.95 -7.60
CA GLY A 88 5.02 4.31 -7.82
C GLY A 88 4.08 3.11 -7.75
N ILE A 89 2.77 3.37 -7.67
CA ILE A 89 1.72 2.34 -7.46
C ILE A 89 1.77 1.16 -8.45
N PHE A 90 2.25 1.38 -9.68
CA PHE A 90 2.35 0.34 -10.72
C PHE A 90 3.64 -0.49 -10.66
N ALA A 91 4.61 -0.09 -9.83
CA ALA A 91 5.88 -0.79 -9.70
C ALA A 91 5.86 -1.88 -8.63
N TYR A 92 4.84 -1.90 -7.77
CA TYR A 92 4.61 -3.01 -6.84
C TYR A 92 4.14 -4.23 -7.64
N GLN A 93 5.02 -5.22 -7.77
CA GLN A 93 4.81 -6.45 -8.52
C GLN A 93 3.89 -7.41 -7.75
N VAL A 94 2.65 -7.00 -7.48
CA VAL A 94 1.59 -7.94 -7.17
C VAL A 94 1.19 -8.55 -8.50
N ARG A 95 1.44 -9.85 -8.69
CA ARG A 95 1.37 -10.56 -9.98
C ARG A 95 0.06 -10.27 -10.73
N PHE A 96 0.05 -9.23 -11.57
CA PHE A 96 -0.89 -9.08 -12.69
C PHE A 96 -0.47 -10.02 -13.83
N SER A 97 -0.32 -11.32 -13.53
CA SER A 97 -0.21 -12.34 -14.57
C SER A 97 -1.62 -12.86 -14.84
N SER A 98 -2.35 -12.25 -15.77
CA SER A 98 -2.21 -12.66 -17.15
C SER A 98 -2.18 -11.49 -18.15
N GLY A 99 -0.99 -11.19 -18.68
CA GLY A 99 -0.85 -10.90 -20.11
C GLY A 99 -0.64 -9.46 -20.58
N VAL A 100 -0.17 -8.52 -19.75
CA VAL A 100 0.28 -7.21 -20.27
C VAL A 100 1.68 -6.90 -19.73
N GLU A 101 2.68 -7.14 -20.59
CA GLU A 101 4.04 -6.63 -20.43
C GLU A 101 4.00 -5.10 -20.52
N ILE A 102 4.06 -4.40 -19.38
CA ILE A 102 4.40 -2.98 -19.38
C ILE A 102 5.90 -2.91 -19.13
N GLN A 103 6.63 -2.76 -20.24
CA GLN A 103 8.04 -2.43 -20.22
C GLN A 103 8.26 -1.16 -19.40
N THR A 104 9.18 -1.26 -18.45
CA THR A 104 9.89 -0.14 -17.82
C THR A 104 10.28 0.92 -18.84
N PHE A 105 10.04 2.18 -18.54
CA PHE A 105 10.87 3.27 -19.06
C PHE A 105 11.58 3.93 -17.88
N SER A 106 12.88 3.63 -17.76
CA SER A 106 13.82 4.52 -17.10
C SER A 106 14.04 5.74 -17.99
N GLY A 107 13.95 6.92 -17.41
CA GLY A 107 14.33 8.20 -18.02
C GLY A 107 14.30 9.28 -16.95
#